data_AF-A0A2V6KEZ6-F1
#
_entry.id   AF-A0A2V6KEZ6-F1
#
_cell.length_a   1.000
_cell.length_b   1.000
_cell.length_c   1.000
_cell.angle_alpha   90.00
_cell.angle_beta   90.00
_cell.angle_gamma   90.00
#
_symmetry.space_group_name_H-M   'P 1'
#
loop_
_entity.id
_entity.type
_entity.pdbx_description
1 polymer ?
#
loop_
_entity_poly.entity_id
_entity_poly.type
_entity_poly.pdbx_seq_one_letter_code
_entity_poly.pdbx_strand_id
1 'polypeptide(L)'
;MNNAAHNLPAVAIVGRPNVGKSAIFNRLIGRKIAIVHDQPGITRDRISGICKRGSRPFVLWDTGGIFGAGEKELTAQVRSAAEEALHESDLLLFVVDAKEGLSPIDEELARVLRKSQKPVVLVVNKIDDDKHLPHAVEFDSLGFKSSVAISAEHDRGTSDLIDAIDRHLSSPSKIEHPGSSIEDLLAVAILGRPNVGKSSLVNSIVCSKRAIVSELAGTTRDAIDILYERNGRGFVFIDTAGIRRRGKQSTSAEIFSVMRAERSIRRADLCILIVDLTAGVTAQDKRIAGLIQKAQKPAIVILNKWDLVKPGRNQKEAIAKLVGAARDQIFFLDYAPVLITSSLTGEHVGKLFALIEKIQRAAGQRVGTGVLNRLLRQAFEANPPPTIRARRLKLFYAAQSKGKEDQPLQPPEFVLFVNDPRLLNQTYTRYLEAFIRRAHPFTGLPIILELRPRAKSATPASRRGRK
;
A
#
# COMPACT_ATOMS: atom_id res chain seq x y z
N MET A 1 -10.35 -3.04 -16.31
CA MET A 1 -10.32 -4.34 -15.63
C MET A 1 -8.88 -4.63 -15.21
N ASN A 2 -8.68 -5.08 -13.98
CA ASN A 2 -7.41 -5.36 -13.28
C ASN A 2 -6.74 -4.19 -12.57
N ASN A 3 -6.96 -4.08 -11.25
CA ASN A 3 -5.90 -3.69 -10.32
C ASN A 3 -6.20 -4.10 -8.86
N ALA A 4 -6.41 -5.39 -8.60
CA ALA A 4 -6.71 -5.94 -7.27
C ALA A 4 -5.46 -6.21 -6.39
N ALA A 5 -4.27 -5.72 -6.73
CA ALA A 5 -3.02 -6.17 -6.10
C ALA A 5 -2.50 -5.33 -4.92
N HIS A 6 -3.29 -4.44 -4.31
CA HIS A 6 -2.77 -3.51 -3.29
C HIS A 6 -3.32 -3.59 -1.87
N ASN A 7 -4.25 -4.50 -1.55
CA ASN A 7 -4.48 -4.94 -0.16
C ASN A 7 -5.28 -6.25 -0.18
N LEU A 8 -4.60 -7.33 -0.56
CA LEU A 8 -5.23 -8.64 -0.61
C LEU A 8 -5.41 -9.16 0.82
N PRO A 9 -6.62 -9.58 1.24
CA PRO A 9 -6.83 -10.21 2.53
C PRO A 9 -5.81 -11.33 2.76
N ALA A 10 -5.28 -11.46 3.96
CA ALA A 10 -4.30 -12.48 4.32
C ALA A 10 -5.02 -13.69 4.94
N VAL A 11 -4.82 -14.86 4.35
CA VAL A 11 -5.37 -16.14 4.81
C VAL A 11 -4.20 -17.02 5.23
N ALA A 12 -4.16 -17.48 6.48
CA ALA A 12 -3.09 -18.37 6.95
C ALA A 12 -3.59 -19.79 7.17
N ILE A 13 -2.81 -20.76 6.72
CA ILE A 13 -3.05 -22.19 6.92
C ILE A 13 -2.28 -22.64 8.16
N VAL A 14 -3.01 -23.06 9.20
CA VAL A 14 -2.47 -23.55 10.47
C VAL A 14 -2.94 -24.97 10.74
N GLY A 15 -2.14 -25.76 11.44
CA GLY A 15 -2.46 -27.15 11.77
C GLY A 15 -1.20 -27.95 12.06
N ARG A 16 -1.34 -29.10 12.71
CA ARG A 16 -0.20 -29.97 13.02
C ARG A 16 0.54 -30.45 11.75
N PRO A 17 1.78 -30.96 11.85
CA PRO A 17 2.48 -31.51 10.69
C PRO A 17 1.68 -32.61 9.96
N ASN A 18 1.92 -32.79 8.66
CA ASN A 18 1.37 -33.86 7.82
C ASN A 18 -0.16 -33.90 7.57
N VAL A 19 -0.92 -32.92 8.08
CA VAL A 19 -2.37 -32.76 7.78
C VAL A 19 -2.68 -32.32 6.35
N GLY A 20 -1.66 -32.03 5.53
CA GLY A 20 -1.82 -31.65 4.12
C GLY A 20 -1.92 -30.13 3.84
N LYS A 21 -1.39 -29.27 4.73
CA LYS A 21 -1.34 -27.81 4.54
C LYS A 21 -0.77 -27.38 3.18
N SER A 22 0.38 -27.94 2.80
CA SER A 22 1.03 -27.59 1.52
C SER A 22 0.27 -28.13 0.30
N ALA A 23 -0.47 -29.23 0.44
CA ALA A 23 -1.37 -29.71 -0.62
C ALA A 23 -2.53 -28.73 -0.84
N ILE A 24 -3.14 -28.23 0.25
CA ILE A 24 -4.17 -27.19 0.20
C ILE A 24 -3.62 -25.90 -0.41
N PHE A 25 -2.43 -25.47 0.03
CA PHE A 25 -1.74 -24.30 -0.51
C PHE A 25 -1.57 -24.39 -2.03
N ASN A 26 -0.97 -25.49 -2.51
CA ASN A 26 -0.73 -25.70 -3.94
C ASN A 26 -2.04 -25.78 -4.74
N ARG A 27 -3.08 -26.40 -4.15
CA ARG A 27 -4.40 -26.50 -4.77
C ARG A 27 -5.08 -25.15 -4.93
N LEU A 28 -4.98 -24.28 -3.93
CA LEU A 28 -5.60 -22.95 -3.95
C LEU A 28 -4.85 -21.96 -4.83
N ILE A 29 -3.51 -22.02 -4.87
CA ILE A 29 -2.68 -21.10 -5.68
C ILE A 29 -2.68 -21.47 -7.18
N GLY A 30 -2.80 -22.75 -7.52
CA GLY A 30 -2.67 -23.23 -8.89
C GLY A 30 -1.20 -23.29 -9.36
N ARG A 31 -0.92 -24.05 -10.42
CA ARG A 31 0.44 -24.33 -10.92
C ARG A 31 1.14 -23.08 -11.47
N LYS A 32 1.74 -22.26 -10.60
CA LYS A 32 2.92 -21.38 -10.80
C LYS A 32 3.24 -20.67 -9.49
N ILE A 33 4.14 -21.24 -8.69
CA ILE A 33 4.68 -20.61 -7.48
C ILE A 33 5.63 -19.50 -7.93
N ALA A 34 5.27 -18.24 -7.69
CA ALA A 34 6.24 -17.15 -7.70
C ALA A 34 7.05 -17.25 -6.42
N ILE A 35 8.13 -18.04 -6.45
CA ILE A 35 9.11 -18.06 -5.38
C ILE A 35 9.80 -16.68 -5.38
N VAL A 36 9.61 -15.90 -4.33
CA VAL A 36 10.43 -14.71 -4.07
C VAL A 36 11.63 -15.21 -3.26
N HIS A 37 12.76 -15.45 -3.93
CA HIS A 37 14.00 -15.91 -3.29
C HIS A 37 14.79 -14.75 -2.64
N ASP A 38 15.11 -14.97 -1.36
CA ASP A 38 16.36 -14.78 -0.61
C ASP A 38 17.38 -13.70 -0.99
N GLN A 39 17.63 -12.81 -0.02
CA GLN A 39 18.95 -12.21 0.19
C GLN A 39 19.74 -13.05 1.20
N PRO A 40 21.04 -13.34 0.96
CA PRO A 40 21.84 -14.17 1.86
C PRO A 40 22.03 -13.47 3.21
N GLY A 41 21.55 -14.11 4.28
CA GLY A 41 21.70 -13.63 5.67
C GLY A 41 20.45 -13.77 6.56
N ILE A 42 19.33 -14.26 6.02
CA ILE A 42 18.05 -14.37 6.74
C ILE A 42 17.49 -15.79 6.53
N THR A 43 17.53 -16.64 7.55
CA THR A 43 16.71 -17.86 7.63
C THR A 43 15.49 -17.51 8.51
N ARG A 44 14.24 -17.97 8.29
CA ARG A 44 13.72 -19.25 7.76
C ARG A 44 12.37 -19.09 7.05
N ASP A 45 12.26 -19.76 5.90
CA ASP A 45 11.11 -20.39 5.21
C ASP A 45 9.69 -19.89 5.52
N ARG A 46 9.16 -18.99 4.69
CA ARG A 46 7.70 -18.73 4.60
C ARG A 46 7.26 -18.79 3.13
N ILE A 47 6.36 -19.72 2.82
CA ILE A 47 5.78 -19.88 1.47
C ILE A 47 4.48 -19.05 1.42
N SER A 48 4.41 -18.09 0.51
CA SER A 48 3.22 -17.26 0.28
C SER A 48 2.84 -17.21 -1.20
N GLY A 49 1.55 -17.06 -1.50
CA GLY A 49 1.04 -16.98 -2.86
C GLY A 49 -0.27 -16.21 -2.93
N ILE A 50 -0.65 -15.73 -4.12
CA ILE A 50 -1.92 -15.04 -4.35
C ILE A 50 -2.95 -16.03 -4.92
N CYS A 51 -4.03 -16.28 -4.18
CA CYS A 51 -5.18 -17.03 -4.69
C CYS A 51 -6.13 -16.07 -5.43
N LYS A 52 -6.59 -16.48 -6.62
CA LYS A 52 -7.54 -15.72 -7.46
C LYS A 52 -8.84 -16.49 -7.74
N ARG A 53 -9.08 -17.60 -7.04
CA ARG A 53 -10.21 -18.51 -7.30
C ARG A 53 -11.52 -18.06 -6.61
N GLY A 54 -11.45 -17.21 -5.59
CA GLY A 54 -12.61 -16.61 -4.93
C GLY A 54 -13.11 -15.31 -5.58
N SER A 55 -14.23 -14.80 -5.08
CA SER A 55 -14.87 -13.55 -5.49
C SER A 55 -13.96 -12.33 -5.36
N ARG A 56 -13.03 -12.35 -4.40
CA ARG A 56 -11.92 -11.40 -4.28
C ARG A 56 -10.58 -12.15 -4.15
N PRO A 57 -9.49 -11.70 -4.80
CA PRO A 57 -8.20 -12.35 -4.60
C PRO A 57 -7.71 -12.13 -3.16
N PHE A 58 -6.90 -13.06 -2.64
CA PHE A 58 -6.35 -13.00 -1.28
C PHE A 58 -4.92 -13.58 -1.26
N VAL A 59 -4.09 -13.18 -0.30
CA VAL A 59 -2.77 -13.79 -0.07
C VAL A 59 -2.95 -15.00 0.83
N LEU A 60 -2.46 -16.16 0.42
CA LEU A 60 -2.47 -17.39 1.20
C LEU A 60 -1.06 -17.66 1.71
N TRP A 61 -0.93 -17.98 3.00
CA TRP A 61 0.33 -18.29 3.65
C TRP A 61 0.29 -19.70 4.23
N ASP A 62 1.36 -20.47 4.02
CA ASP A 62 1.58 -21.74 4.70
C ASP A 62 2.51 -21.49 5.89
N THR A 63 2.05 -21.80 7.10
CA THR A 63 2.90 -21.72 8.30
C THR A 63 3.80 -22.95 8.47
N GLY A 64 3.85 -23.85 7.48
CA GLY A 64 4.60 -25.09 7.51
C GLY A 64 6.05 -24.94 7.09
N GLY A 65 6.97 -25.04 8.05
CA GLY A 65 8.40 -25.16 7.80
C GLY A 65 9.27 -25.19 9.06
N ILE A 66 8.99 -26.07 10.02
CA ILE A 66 9.93 -26.30 11.13
C ILE A 66 10.08 -27.81 11.37
N PHE A 67 11.23 -28.34 10.94
CA PHE A 67 11.74 -29.63 11.37
C PHE A 67 12.59 -29.41 12.64
N GLY A 68 12.22 -30.05 13.75
CA GLY A 68 12.95 -30.03 15.02
C GLY A 68 12.42 -31.12 15.95
N ALA A 69 13.32 -31.82 16.64
CA ALA A 69 13.11 -33.17 17.16
C ALA A 69 12.39 -33.21 18.52
N GLY A 70 11.26 -33.93 18.60
CA GLY A 70 10.58 -34.31 19.84
C GLY A 70 9.17 -33.72 20.02
N GLU A 71 8.25 -34.48 20.61
CA GLU A 71 6.83 -34.10 20.75
C GLU A 71 6.60 -32.79 21.54
N LYS A 72 7.42 -32.52 22.56
CA LYS A 72 7.33 -31.28 23.36
C LYS A 72 7.82 -30.05 22.59
N GLU A 73 8.89 -30.17 21.82
CA GLU A 73 9.38 -29.07 20.96
C GLU A 73 8.41 -28.81 19.80
N LEU A 74 7.80 -29.87 19.26
CA LEU A 74 6.80 -29.77 18.20
C LEU A 74 5.58 -28.96 18.65
N THR A 75 5.10 -29.18 19.88
CA THR A 75 3.94 -28.48 20.43
C THR A 75 4.19 -26.98 20.58
N ALA A 76 5.37 -26.59 21.11
CA ALA A 76 5.75 -25.18 21.26
C ALA A 76 5.93 -24.47 19.90
N GLN A 77 6.52 -25.16 18.92
CA GLN A 77 6.71 -24.62 17.56
C GLN A 77 5.39 -24.45 16.82
N VAL A 78 4.51 -25.45 16.90
CA VAL A 78 3.17 -25.40 16.31
C VAL A 78 2.35 -24.26 16.92
N ARG A 79 2.46 -24.05 18.24
CA ARG A 79 1.83 -22.93 18.91
C ARG A 79 2.39 -21.57 18.48
N SER A 80 3.71 -21.41 18.40
CA SER A 80 4.34 -20.17 17.91
C SER A 80 3.89 -19.85 16.48
N ALA A 81 3.83 -20.85 15.61
CA ALA A 81 3.34 -20.68 14.23
C ALA A 81 1.86 -20.26 14.19
N ALA A 82 1.04 -20.80 15.08
CA ALA A 82 -0.36 -20.41 15.23
C ALA A 82 -0.51 -18.97 15.76
N GLU A 83 0.29 -18.57 16.74
CA GLU A 83 0.32 -17.21 17.29
C GLU A 83 0.79 -16.18 16.24
N GLU A 84 1.78 -16.52 15.41
CA GLU A 84 2.21 -15.69 14.29
C GLU A 84 1.11 -15.56 13.21
N ALA A 85 0.49 -16.67 12.81
CA ALA A 85 -0.66 -16.66 11.90
C ALA A 85 -1.80 -15.80 12.45
N LEU A 86 -2.03 -15.89 13.76
CA LEU A 86 -3.02 -15.11 14.48
C LEU A 86 -2.74 -13.62 14.48
N HIS A 87 -1.50 -13.17 14.33
CA HIS A 87 -1.23 -11.74 14.23
C HIS A 87 -1.37 -11.22 12.80
N GLU A 88 -0.99 -12.03 11.82
CA GLU A 88 -0.71 -11.54 10.48
C GLU A 88 -1.78 -11.92 9.42
N SER A 89 -2.77 -12.75 9.76
CA SER A 89 -3.89 -13.12 8.86
C SER A 89 -5.24 -12.50 9.22
N ASP A 90 -6.07 -12.19 8.23
CA ASP A 90 -7.46 -11.77 8.41
C ASP A 90 -8.40 -12.97 8.65
N LEU A 91 -8.00 -14.15 8.17
CA LEU A 91 -8.72 -15.41 8.29
C LEU A 91 -7.75 -16.57 8.52
N LEU A 92 -8.12 -17.49 9.41
CA LEU A 92 -7.38 -18.73 9.65
C LEU A 92 -8.08 -19.93 9.03
N LEU A 93 -7.30 -20.77 8.35
CA LEU A 93 -7.68 -22.11 7.94
C LEU A 93 -7.02 -23.10 8.91
N PHE A 94 -7.80 -23.65 9.83
CA PHE A 94 -7.32 -24.66 10.76
C PHE A 94 -7.50 -26.04 10.15
N VAL A 95 -6.41 -26.67 9.73
CA VAL A 95 -6.41 -27.94 8.99
C VAL A 95 -6.18 -29.11 9.92
N VAL A 96 -7.07 -30.10 9.84
CA VAL A 96 -7.00 -31.38 10.54
C VAL A 96 -7.07 -32.54 9.54
N ASP A 97 -6.65 -33.74 9.96
CA ASP A 97 -6.58 -34.94 9.12
C ASP A 97 -7.68 -35.94 9.48
N ALA A 98 -8.62 -36.18 8.56
CA ALA A 98 -9.73 -37.10 8.77
C ALA A 98 -9.34 -38.58 8.89
N LYS A 99 -8.16 -38.98 8.38
CA LYS A 99 -7.71 -40.38 8.43
C LYS A 99 -7.01 -40.71 9.75
N GLU A 100 -6.27 -39.74 10.29
CA GLU A 100 -5.52 -39.91 11.53
C GLU A 100 -6.35 -39.56 12.79
N GLY A 101 -7.49 -38.89 12.62
CA GLY A 101 -8.37 -38.52 13.74
C GLY A 101 -7.85 -37.36 14.60
N LEU A 102 -8.52 -37.10 15.72
CA LEU A 102 -8.21 -35.98 16.58
C LEU A 102 -6.94 -36.22 17.43
N SER A 103 -6.00 -35.27 17.37
CA SER A 103 -4.78 -35.29 18.18
C SER A 103 -4.86 -34.31 19.36
N PRO A 104 -4.17 -34.57 20.49
CA PRO A 104 -4.01 -33.58 21.57
C PRO A 104 -3.44 -32.24 21.09
N ILE A 105 -2.61 -32.24 20.04
CA ILE A 105 -2.06 -31.02 19.42
C ILE A 105 -3.18 -30.21 18.75
N ASP A 106 -4.13 -30.88 18.10
CA ASP A 106 -5.27 -30.24 17.45
C ASP A 106 -6.22 -29.61 18.48
N GLU A 107 -6.42 -30.27 19.63
CA GLU A 107 -7.18 -29.70 20.74
C GLU A 107 -6.51 -28.47 21.36
N GLU A 108 -5.19 -28.51 21.54
CA GLU A 108 -4.44 -27.37 22.07
C GLU A 108 -4.49 -26.19 21.09
N LEU A 109 -4.25 -26.43 19.80
CA LEU A 109 -4.41 -25.44 18.76
C LEU A 109 -5.83 -24.87 18.76
N ALA A 110 -6.86 -25.71 18.82
CA ALA A 110 -8.25 -25.25 18.87
C ALA A 110 -8.51 -24.34 20.09
N ARG A 111 -7.91 -24.62 21.26
CA ARG A 111 -8.00 -23.75 22.44
C ARG A 111 -7.34 -22.39 22.19
N VAL A 112 -6.20 -22.34 21.52
CA VAL A 112 -5.50 -21.09 21.17
C VAL A 112 -6.30 -20.28 20.13
N LEU A 113 -6.72 -20.93 19.05
CA LEU A 113 -7.42 -20.28 17.93
C LEU A 113 -8.79 -19.72 18.36
N ARG A 114 -9.54 -20.43 19.22
CA ARG A 114 -10.83 -19.94 19.75
C ARG A 114 -10.71 -18.68 20.59
N LYS A 115 -9.58 -18.47 21.29
CA LYS A 115 -9.35 -17.27 22.10
C LYS A 115 -9.04 -16.02 21.27
N SER A 116 -8.73 -16.18 19.99
CA SER A 116 -8.15 -15.11 19.18
C SER A 116 -9.13 -14.07 18.62
N GLN A 117 -10.43 -14.29 18.77
CA GLN A 117 -11.52 -13.50 18.15
C GLN A 117 -11.45 -13.38 16.61
N LYS A 118 -10.48 -14.01 15.93
CA LYS A 118 -10.40 -14.04 14.47
C LYS A 118 -11.37 -15.06 13.88
N PRO A 119 -11.89 -14.85 12.66
CA PRO A 119 -12.65 -15.88 11.97
C PRO A 119 -11.74 -17.07 11.70
N VAL A 120 -12.24 -18.27 11.99
CA VAL A 120 -11.53 -19.53 11.78
C VAL A 120 -12.46 -20.45 11.00
N VAL A 121 -11.95 -20.99 9.90
CA VAL A 121 -12.58 -22.09 9.15
C VAL A 121 -11.82 -23.36 9.49
N LEU A 122 -12.52 -24.32 10.09
CA LEU A 122 -12.01 -25.66 10.29
C LEU A 122 -12.03 -26.42 8.95
N VAL A 123 -10.90 -26.96 8.55
CA VAL A 123 -10.71 -27.66 7.28
C VAL A 123 -10.35 -29.12 7.58
N VAL A 124 -11.31 -30.01 7.39
CA VAL A 124 -11.14 -31.45 7.58
C VAL A 124 -10.63 -32.04 6.26
N ASN A 125 -9.33 -32.30 6.17
CA ASN A 125 -8.66 -32.73 4.94
C ASN A 125 -8.54 -34.27 4.85
N LYS A 126 -8.21 -34.77 3.65
CA LYS A 126 -8.08 -36.21 3.30
C LYS A 126 -9.40 -37.00 3.26
N ILE A 127 -10.51 -36.31 3.03
CA ILE A 127 -11.82 -36.92 2.76
C ILE A 127 -11.88 -37.34 1.28
N ASP A 128 -11.21 -38.44 0.96
CA ASP A 128 -11.01 -38.86 -0.44
C ASP A 128 -12.26 -39.47 -1.09
N ASP A 129 -13.19 -40.01 -0.29
CA ASP A 129 -14.40 -40.71 -0.72
C ASP A 129 -15.59 -40.33 0.19
N ASP A 130 -16.82 -40.46 -0.31
CA ASP A 130 -18.06 -40.22 0.46
C ASP A 130 -18.14 -41.06 1.74
N LYS A 131 -17.51 -42.25 1.73
CA LYS A 131 -17.43 -43.12 2.91
C LYS A 131 -16.60 -42.55 4.05
N HIS A 132 -15.75 -41.55 3.80
CA HIS A 132 -14.93 -40.90 4.83
C HIS A 132 -15.62 -39.69 5.47
N LEU A 133 -16.75 -39.22 4.91
CA LEU A 133 -17.52 -38.09 5.44
C LEU A 133 -17.93 -38.25 6.93
N PRO A 134 -18.29 -39.46 7.42
CA PRO A 134 -18.55 -39.67 8.85
C PRO A 134 -17.37 -39.36 9.78
N HIS A 135 -16.12 -39.43 9.28
CA HIS A 135 -14.94 -39.10 10.08
C HIS A 135 -14.83 -37.60 10.37
N ALA A 136 -15.56 -36.75 9.65
CA ALA A 136 -15.59 -35.31 9.91
C ALA A 136 -16.36 -34.95 11.19
N VAL A 137 -17.30 -35.81 11.63
CA VAL A 137 -18.19 -35.56 12.78
C VAL A 137 -17.43 -35.47 14.10
N GLU A 138 -16.33 -36.22 14.25
CA GLU A 138 -15.47 -36.18 15.43
C GLU A 138 -14.89 -34.78 15.69
N PHE A 139 -14.64 -34.01 14.63
CA PHE A 139 -14.02 -32.69 14.72
C PHE A 139 -15.00 -31.57 15.10
N ASP A 140 -16.32 -31.84 15.12
CA ASP A 140 -17.32 -30.90 15.64
C ASP A 140 -17.08 -30.60 17.13
N SER A 141 -16.47 -31.54 17.86
CA SER A 141 -16.06 -31.39 19.26
C SER A 141 -15.09 -30.22 19.49
N LEU A 142 -14.38 -29.77 18.45
CA LEU A 142 -13.47 -28.61 18.51
C LEU A 142 -14.21 -27.28 18.63
N GLY A 143 -15.51 -27.26 18.33
CA GLY A 143 -16.41 -26.13 18.62
C GLY A 143 -16.26 -24.93 17.66
N PHE A 144 -15.89 -25.18 16.41
CA PHE A 144 -15.87 -24.14 15.36
C PHE A 144 -17.21 -24.10 14.61
N LYS A 145 -17.74 -22.89 14.39
CA LYS A 145 -19.04 -22.70 13.70
C LYS A 145 -18.99 -22.93 12.19
N SER A 146 -17.80 -22.93 11.61
CA SER A 146 -17.57 -23.04 10.17
C SER A 146 -16.58 -24.17 9.93
N SER A 147 -17.07 -25.27 9.37
CA SER A 147 -16.26 -26.45 9.01
C SER A 147 -16.48 -26.81 7.54
N VAL A 148 -15.42 -27.27 6.87
CA VAL A 148 -15.45 -27.73 5.48
C VAL A 148 -14.65 -29.02 5.37
N ALA A 149 -15.25 -30.05 4.76
CA ALA A 149 -14.60 -31.31 4.44
C ALA A 149 -14.03 -31.29 3.02
N ILE A 150 -12.74 -31.61 2.87
CA ILE A 150 -12.05 -31.55 1.57
C ILE A 150 -11.13 -32.76 1.34
N SER A 151 -10.77 -32.98 0.08
CA SER A 151 -9.55 -33.70 -0.29
C SER A 151 -8.71 -32.81 -1.20
N ALA A 152 -7.63 -32.25 -0.64
CA ALA A 152 -6.70 -31.41 -1.39
C ALA A 152 -6.00 -32.18 -2.53
N GLU A 153 -5.79 -33.49 -2.37
CA GLU A 153 -5.17 -34.35 -3.37
C GLU A 153 -6.10 -34.66 -4.54
N HIS A 154 -7.38 -34.91 -4.26
CA HIS A 154 -8.39 -35.25 -5.28
C HIS A 154 -9.26 -34.09 -5.75
N ASP A 155 -8.96 -32.86 -5.32
CA ASP A 155 -9.71 -31.62 -5.65
C ASP A 155 -11.18 -31.63 -5.19
N ARG A 156 -11.48 -32.37 -4.13
CA ARG A 156 -12.84 -32.49 -3.60
C ARG A 156 -13.09 -31.44 -2.52
N GLY A 157 -14.24 -30.76 -2.56
CA GLY A 157 -14.63 -29.74 -1.57
C GLY A 157 -13.84 -28.42 -1.66
N THR A 158 -12.96 -28.26 -2.64
CA THR A 158 -12.17 -27.04 -2.82
C THR A 158 -13.04 -25.81 -3.12
N SER A 159 -14.16 -25.98 -3.84
CA SER A 159 -15.12 -24.89 -4.08
C SER A 159 -15.78 -24.43 -2.78
N ASP A 160 -16.23 -25.38 -1.96
CA ASP A 160 -16.87 -25.09 -0.68
C ASP A 160 -15.91 -24.38 0.30
N LEU A 161 -14.62 -24.74 0.24
CA LEU A 161 -13.57 -24.04 1.00
C LEU A 161 -13.40 -22.59 0.55
N ILE A 162 -13.42 -22.33 -0.76
CA ILE A 162 -13.36 -20.97 -1.31
C ILE A 162 -14.60 -20.16 -0.90
N ASP A 163 -15.78 -20.75 -0.98
CA ASP A 163 -17.04 -20.09 -0.58
C ASP A 163 -17.07 -19.81 0.94
N ALA A 164 -16.51 -20.69 1.76
CA ALA A 164 -16.34 -20.46 3.19
C ALA A 164 -15.35 -19.30 3.45
N ILE A 165 -14.21 -19.27 2.75
CA ILE A 165 -13.25 -18.17 2.84
C ILE A 165 -13.93 -16.85 2.49
N ASP A 166 -14.62 -16.78 1.35
CA ASP A 166 -15.29 -15.58 0.88
C ASP A 166 -16.34 -15.06 1.87
N ARG A 167 -17.16 -15.94 2.48
CA ARG A 167 -18.16 -15.53 3.49
C ARG A 167 -17.55 -14.84 4.71
N HIS A 168 -16.45 -15.36 5.22
CA HIS A 168 -15.77 -14.78 6.39
C HIS A 168 -15.00 -13.52 6.04
N LEU A 169 -14.48 -13.48 4.81
CA LEU A 169 -13.85 -12.32 4.23
C LEU A 169 -14.89 -11.20 3.93
N SER A 170 -16.15 -11.53 3.68
CA SER A 170 -17.25 -10.58 3.40
C SER A 170 -18.03 -10.08 4.62
N SER A 171 -17.72 -10.52 5.85
CA SER A 171 -18.49 -10.15 7.06
C SER A 171 -17.84 -9.01 7.87
N PRO A 172 -18.52 -7.86 8.08
CA PRO A 172 -17.98 -6.70 8.82
C PRO A 172 -18.52 -6.62 10.26
N SER A 173 -17.65 -6.49 11.26
CA SER A 173 -18.06 -5.99 12.58
C SER A 173 -18.25 -4.47 12.50
N LYS A 174 -19.50 -4.08 12.23
CA LYS A 174 -20.01 -2.70 12.35
C LYS A 174 -20.02 -2.28 13.83
N ILE A 175 -19.35 -1.16 14.14
CA ILE A 175 -19.89 -0.18 15.08
C ILE A 175 -20.49 0.91 14.21
N GLU A 176 -21.79 1.13 14.36
CA GLU A 176 -22.51 2.21 13.70
C GLU A 176 -22.06 3.56 14.27
N HIS A 177 -21.14 4.21 13.57
CA HIS A 177 -21.06 5.67 13.55
C HIS A 177 -21.50 6.13 12.15
N PRO A 178 -22.37 7.15 12.04
CA PRO A 178 -22.73 7.70 10.75
C PRO A 178 -21.52 8.44 10.17
N GLY A 179 -20.78 7.78 9.27
CA GLY A 179 -19.76 8.38 8.42
C GLY A 179 -18.38 7.70 8.49
N SER A 180 -17.94 7.19 7.33
CA SER A 180 -16.60 6.65 6.97
C SER A 180 -16.15 5.32 7.59
N SER A 181 -15.98 4.32 6.73
CA SER A 181 -15.16 3.13 6.97
C SER A 181 -13.70 3.55 7.20
N ILE A 182 -12.89 2.74 7.91
CA ILE A 182 -11.42 2.96 8.00
C ILE A 182 -10.78 3.02 6.60
N GLU A 183 -11.39 2.34 5.62
CA GLU A 183 -11.01 2.34 4.19
C GLU A 183 -11.22 3.69 3.49
N ASP A 184 -12.03 4.60 4.05
CA ASP A 184 -12.24 5.97 3.55
C ASP A 184 -11.27 6.99 4.18
N LEU A 185 -10.40 6.56 5.10
CA LEU A 185 -9.48 7.45 5.80
C LEU A 185 -8.27 7.76 4.93
N LEU A 186 -7.92 9.04 4.83
CA LEU A 186 -6.73 9.45 4.10
C LEU A 186 -5.47 9.01 4.86
N ALA A 187 -4.67 8.15 4.26
CA ALA A 187 -3.46 7.63 4.88
C ALA A 187 -2.27 8.58 4.64
N VAL A 188 -1.74 9.17 5.71
CA VAL A 188 -0.72 10.23 5.67
C VAL A 188 0.58 9.76 6.32
N ALA A 189 1.66 9.66 5.54
CA ALA A 189 3.00 9.37 6.09
C ALA A 189 3.74 10.68 6.41
N ILE A 190 4.28 10.77 7.64
CA ILE A 190 5.13 11.88 8.06
C ILE A 190 6.59 11.44 7.99
N LEU A 191 7.33 12.02 7.05
CA LEU A 191 8.66 11.61 6.65
C LEU A 191 9.68 12.71 6.93
N GLY A 192 10.95 12.34 7.06
CA GLY A 192 12.05 13.27 7.28
C GLY A 192 13.12 12.68 8.20
N ARG A 193 14.27 13.34 8.26
CA ARG A 193 15.42 12.89 9.05
C ARG A 193 15.16 12.89 10.55
N PRO A 194 15.98 12.23 11.38
CA PRO A 194 15.90 12.38 12.83
C PRO A 194 15.91 13.85 13.25
N ASN A 195 15.17 14.20 14.31
CA ASN A 195 15.17 15.53 14.94
C ASN A 195 14.68 16.73 14.10
N VAL A 196 14.09 16.52 12.91
CA VAL A 196 13.48 17.59 12.10
C VAL A 196 12.13 18.09 12.65
N GLY A 197 11.61 17.45 13.71
CA GLY A 197 10.36 17.84 14.37
C GLY A 197 9.11 17.07 13.94
N LYS A 198 9.25 15.84 13.39
CA LYS A 198 8.12 14.93 13.08
C LYS A 198 7.19 14.72 14.28
N SER A 199 7.78 14.43 15.45
CA SER A 199 7.06 14.22 16.70
C SER A 199 6.31 15.44 17.17
N SER A 200 6.98 16.59 17.11
CA SER A 200 6.38 17.87 17.48
C SER A 200 5.21 18.20 16.57
N LEU A 201 5.31 17.92 15.26
CA LEU A 201 4.22 18.16 14.32
C LEU A 201 3.01 17.29 14.64
N VAL A 202 3.21 15.98 14.84
CA VAL A 202 2.12 15.07 15.23
C VAL A 202 1.45 15.51 16.52
N ASN A 203 2.24 15.83 17.55
CA ASN A 203 1.69 16.30 18.82
C ASN A 203 0.93 17.63 18.66
N SER A 204 1.44 18.56 17.85
CA SER A 204 0.75 19.82 17.55
C SER A 204 -0.60 19.58 16.84
N ILE A 205 -0.67 18.57 15.96
CA ILE A 205 -1.91 18.15 15.28
C ILE A 205 -2.88 17.49 16.26
N VAL A 206 -2.40 16.52 17.05
CA VAL A 206 -3.18 15.70 17.99
C VAL A 206 -3.71 16.54 19.16
N CYS A 207 -2.89 17.39 19.77
CA CYS A 207 -3.28 18.23 20.90
C CYS A 207 -4.12 19.45 20.50
N SER A 208 -4.58 19.55 19.26
CA SER A 208 -5.50 20.60 18.84
C SER A 208 -6.89 20.34 19.42
N LYS A 209 -7.58 21.40 19.88
CA LYS A 209 -8.89 21.35 20.59
C LYS A 209 -10.06 20.70 19.81
N ARG A 210 -9.82 20.12 18.64
CA ARG A 210 -10.84 19.62 17.69
C ARG A 210 -10.54 18.20 17.18
N ALA A 211 -9.70 17.45 17.89
CA ALA A 211 -9.19 16.16 17.46
C ALA A 211 -9.71 15.02 18.35
N ILE A 212 -10.21 13.96 17.71
CA ILE A 212 -10.41 12.65 18.35
C ILE A 212 -9.24 11.77 17.92
N VAL A 213 -8.59 11.14 18.89
CA VAL A 213 -7.40 10.31 18.65
C VAL A 213 -7.58 8.93 19.27
N SER A 214 -7.35 7.90 18.46
CA SER A 214 -7.36 6.50 18.88
C SER A 214 -6.11 5.79 18.33
N GLU A 215 -5.57 4.86 19.10
CA GLU A 215 -4.39 4.07 18.74
C GLU A 215 -4.84 2.71 18.21
N LEU A 216 -4.49 2.41 16.96
CA LEU A 216 -4.66 1.05 16.42
C LEU A 216 -3.42 0.23 16.77
N ALA A 217 -3.51 -0.59 17.80
CA ALA A 217 -2.50 -1.60 18.10
C ALA A 217 -2.72 -2.81 17.17
N GLY A 218 -1.77 -3.12 16.28
CA GLY A 218 -1.95 -4.32 15.44
C GLY A 218 -1.09 -4.51 14.19
N THR A 219 -0.08 -3.69 13.88
CA THR A 219 0.81 -3.98 12.73
C THR A 219 2.23 -4.27 13.18
N THR A 220 2.86 -5.28 12.55
CA THR A 220 4.18 -5.88 12.84
C THR A 220 5.08 -5.05 13.78
N ARG A 221 5.26 -5.53 15.01
CA ARG A 221 6.26 -5.24 16.07
C ARG A 221 6.73 -3.80 16.38
N ASP A 222 6.48 -2.77 15.57
CA ASP A 222 7.10 -1.45 15.75
C ASP A 222 6.37 -0.27 15.06
N ALA A 223 5.10 -0.36 14.62
CA ALA A 223 4.38 0.79 14.05
C ALA A 223 2.98 0.97 14.67
N ILE A 224 2.84 2.02 15.48
CA ILE A 224 1.55 2.53 15.95
C ILE A 224 1.09 3.54 14.89
N ASP A 225 -0.07 3.31 14.28
CA ASP A 225 -0.72 4.28 13.41
C ASP A 225 -1.73 5.09 14.24
N ILE A 226 -1.81 6.39 13.99
CA ILE A 226 -2.67 7.30 14.76
C ILE A 226 -3.90 7.64 13.93
N LEU A 227 -5.08 7.24 14.41
CA LEU A 227 -6.34 7.72 13.86
C LEU A 227 -6.57 9.16 14.33
N TYR A 228 -6.92 10.03 13.39
CA TYR A 228 -7.14 11.44 13.64
C TYR A 228 -8.39 11.89 12.89
N GLU A 229 -9.36 12.45 13.60
CA GLU A 229 -10.52 13.07 12.99
C GLU A 229 -10.50 14.60 13.16
N ARG A 230 -10.81 15.32 12.09
CA ARG A 230 -10.99 16.78 12.12
C ARG A 230 -12.12 17.21 11.20
N ASN A 231 -13.08 17.97 11.74
CA ASN A 231 -14.23 18.48 10.99
C ASN A 231 -15.01 17.37 10.25
N GLY A 232 -15.23 16.22 10.88
CA GLY A 232 -15.92 15.07 10.26
C GLY A 232 -15.12 14.34 9.18
N ARG A 233 -13.81 14.63 9.05
CA ARG A 233 -12.91 13.93 8.12
C ARG A 233 -11.87 13.16 8.90
N GLY A 234 -11.77 11.87 8.62
CA GLY A 234 -10.80 11.00 9.25
C GLY A 234 -9.51 10.85 8.43
N PHE A 235 -8.41 10.71 9.15
CA PHE A 235 -7.05 10.54 8.66
C PHE A 235 -6.38 9.42 9.46
N VAL A 236 -5.47 8.70 8.82
CA VAL A 236 -4.57 7.78 9.52
C VAL A 236 -3.13 8.24 9.31
N PHE A 237 -2.45 8.63 10.39
CA PHE A 237 -1.04 8.97 10.34
C PHE A 237 -0.22 7.69 10.49
N ILE A 238 0.54 7.38 9.44
CA ILE A 238 1.29 6.13 9.33
C ILE A 238 2.65 6.27 10.01
N ASP A 239 3.09 5.20 10.68
CA ASP A 239 4.46 4.99 11.11
C ASP A 239 4.96 5.96 12.22
N THR A 240 4.13 6.12 13.26
CA THR A 240 4.38 7.08 14.36
C THR A 240 5.25 6.54 15.51
N ALA A 241 5.73 5.31 15.44
CA ALA A 241 6.60 4.78 16.50
C ALA A 241 8.00 5.43 16.54
N GLY A 242 8.51 5.93 15.41
CA GLY A 242 9.69 6.79 15.34
C GLY A 242 9.42 8.23 15.80
N ILE A 243 8.14 8.58 15.96
CA ILE A 243 7.65 9.86 16.44
C ILE A 243 7.52 9.81 17.99
N ARG A 244 7.21 8.66 18.59
CA ARG A 244 7.05 8.50 20.06
C ARG A 244 8.29 8.04 20.84
N ARG A 245 9.25 7.31 20.25
CA ARG A 245 10.46 6.89 20.98
C ARG A 245 11.38 8.10 21.27
N ARG A 246 11.16 8.77 22.40
CA ARG A 246 12.12 9.71 23.00
C ARG A 246 13.41 8.95 23.36
N GLY A 247 14.55 9.40 22.85
CA GLY A 247 15.76 9.50 23.67
C GLY A 247 16.83 8.39 23.64
N LYS A 248 16.73 7.30 22.87
CA LYS A 248 17.87 6.38 22.69
C LYS A 248 17.95 5.86 21.26
N GLN A 249 18.95 6.30 20.50
CA GLN A 249 19.37 5.59 19.29
C GLN A 249 20.88 5.37 19.31
N SER A 250 21.22 4.07 19.25
CA SER A 250 22.51 3.53 18.90
C SER A 250 22.85 3.79 17.42
N THR A 251 24.15 3.70 17.15
CA THR A 251 24.91 4.22 16.00
C THR A 251 24.65 3.54 14.64
N SER A 252 23.62 2.71 14.50
CA SER A 252 23.26 1.95 13.28
C SER A 252 21.96 2.44 12.59
N ALA A 253 21.51 3.65 12.91
CA ALA A 253 20.16 4.17 12.64
C ALA A 253 19.85 4.62 11.19
N GLU A 254 20.83 4.83 10.32
CA GLU A 254 20.59 5.46 9.01
C GLU A 254 19.96 4.52 7.97
N ILE A 255 20.43 3.27 7.88
CA ILE A 255 19.90 2.28 6.93
C ILE A 255 18.47 1.88 7.28
N PHE A 256 18.19 1.69 8.57
CA PHE A 256 16.84 1.40 9.07
C PHE A 256 15.86 2.56 8.85
N SER A 257 16.34 3.81 8.89
CA SER A 257 15.50 5.00 8.63
C SER A 257 15.01 5.07 7.18
N VAL A 258 15.84 4.68 6.20
CA VAL A 258 15.47 4.70 4.78
C VAL A 258 14.50 3.57 4.42
N MET A 259 14.74 2.34 4.88
CA MET A 259 13.81 1.23 4.65
C MET A 259 12.43 1.49 5.28
N ARG A 260 12.43 2.11 6.46
CA ARG A 260 11.21 2.56 7.13
C ARG A 260 10.47 3.62 6.32
N ALA A 261 11.17 4.64 5.81
CA ALA A 261 10.59 5.65 4.94
C ALA A 261 9.96 5.03 3.68
N GLU A 262 10.63 4.06 3.04
CA GLU A 262 10.10 3.38 1.85
C GLU A 262 8.81 2.60 2.16
N ARG A 263 8.75 1.89 3.29
CA ARG A 263 7.54 1.19 3.75
C ARG A 263 6.38 2.17 3.98
N SER A 264 6.65 3.30 4.63
CA SER A 264 5.65 4.32 4.93
C SER A 264 5.14 5.03 3.67
N ILE A 265 6.03 5.34 2.73
CA ILE A 265 5.66 5.89 1.41
C ILE A 265 4.73 4.93 0.66
N ARG A 266 5.01 3.62 0.69
CA ARG A 266 4.20 2.62 -0.02
C ARG A 266 2.76 2.58 0.48
N ARG A 267 2.58 2.64 1.81
CA ARG A 267 1.29 2.58 2.51
C ARG A 267 0.50 3.89 2.49
N ALA A 268 1.15 5.02 2.21
CA ALA A 268 0.50 6.34 2.29
C ALA A 268 -0.22 6.75 1.00
N ASP A 269 -1.32 7.46 1.15
CA ASP A 269 -1.97 8.24 0.08
C ASP A 269 -1.32 9.61 -0.08
N LEU A 270 -0.81 10.18 1.01
CA LEU A 270 -0.12 11.46 1.04
C LEU A 270 1.19 11.37 1.83
N CYS A 271 2.28 11.85 1.25
CA CYS A 271 3.57 11.98 1.93
C CYS A 271 3.81 13.43 2.38
N ILE A 272 4.06 13.63 3.68
CA ILE A 272 4.50 14.92 4.22
C ILE A 272 5.99 14.81 4.54
N LEU A 273 6.83 15.46 3.74
CA LEU A 273 8.27 15.53 3.97
C LEU A 273 8.60 16.75 4.84
N ILE A 274 9.13 16.52 6.03
CA ILE A 274 9.58 17.58 6.94
C ILE A 274 11.08 17.81 6.77
N VAL A 275 11.44 19.07 6.53
CA VAL A 275 12.81 19.57 6.45
C VAL A 275 13.03 20.58 7.56
N ASP A 276 14.18 20.50 8.22
CA ASP A 276 14.60 21.45 9.25
C ASP A 276 15.17 22.73 8.61
N LEU A 277 14.54 23.88 8.87
CA LEU A 277 15.00 25.17 8.34
C LEU A 277 16.40 25.57 8.82
N THR A 278 16.81 25.16 10.02
CA THR A 278 18.12 25.57 10.55
C THR A 278 19.27 24.82 9.86
N ALA A 279 19.00 23.63 9.36
CA ALA A 279 19.96 22.81 8.61
C ALA A 279 19.83 22.96 7.09
N GLY A 280 18.73 23.53 6.61
CA GLY A 280 18.36 23.53 5.20
C GLY A 280 18.08 22.13 4.65
N VAL A 281 17.96 22.03 3.32
CA VAL A 281 17.75 20.76 2.63
C VAL A 281 19.06 19.97 2.60
N THR A 282 19.08 18.79 3.20
CA THR A 282 20.28 17.92 3.23
C THR A 282 20.20 16.79 2.20
N ALA A 283 21.30 16.03 2.05
CA ALA A 283 21.34 14.85 1.18
C ALA A 283 20.31 13.77 1.53
N GLN A 284 20.04 13.55 2.82
CA GLN A 284 19.05 12.55 3.25
C GLN A 284 17.61 13.05 3.01
N ASP A 285 17.35 14.36 3.11
CA ASP A 285 16.05 14.94 2.70
C ASP A 285 15.81 14.72 1.20
N LYS A 286 16.83 14.95 0.36
CA LYS A 286 16.79 14.69 -1.09
C LYS A 286 16.57 13.21 -1.39
N ARG A 287 17.19 12.31 -0.64
CA ARG A 287 17.01 10.85 -0.80
C ARG A 287 15.56 10.44 -0.52
N ILE A 288 14.98 10.91 0.58
CA ILE A 288 13.57 10.63 0.91
C ILE A 288 12.64 11.24 -0.14
N ALA A 289 12.87 12.49 -0.55
CA ALA A 289 12.11 13.13 -1.61
C ALA A 289 12.17 12.33 -2.93
N GLY A 290 13.34 11.79 -3.28
CA GLY A 290 13.53 10.94 -4.45
C GLY A 290 12.74 9.63 -4.35
N LEU A 291 12.61 9.04 -3.16
CA LEU A 291 11.76 7.86 -2.94
C LEU A 291 10.27 8.20 -3.13
N ILE A 292 9.81 9.35 -2.62
CA ILE A 292 8.43 9.83 -2.81
C ILE A 292 8.13 10.02 -4.30
N GLN A 293 9.04 10.71 -5.01
CA GLN A 293 8.93 10.92 -6.45
C GLN A 293 8.90 9.61 -7.23
N LYS A 294 9.81 8.68 -6.93
CA LYS A 294 9.88 7.37 -7.58
C LYS A 294 8.61 6.54 -7.35
N ALA A 295 8.01 6.65 -6.17
CA ALA A 295 6.74 6.02 -5.85
C ALA A 295 5.52 6.75 -6.45
N GLN A 296 5.72 7.91 -7.10
CA GLN A 296 4.67 8.75 -7.68
C GLN A 296 3.55 9.06 -6.68
N LYS A 297 3.92 9.34 -5.42
CA LYS A 297 2.97 9.65 -4.36
C LYS A 297 2.68 11.16 -4.28
N PRO A 298 1.42 11.54 -4.02
CA PRO A 298 1.08 12.90 -3.58
C PRO A 298 1.98 13.36 -2.44
N ALA A 299 2.37 14.64 -2.44
CA ALA A 299 3.36 15.13 -1.49
C ALA A 299 3.14 16.58 -1.06
N ILE A 300 3.52 16.87 0.20
CA ILE A 300 3.68 18.22 0.76
C ILE A 300 5.07 18.30 1.38
N VAL A 301 5.78 19.41 1.17
CA VAL A 301 7.03 19.70 1.87
C VAL A 301 6.76 20.70 2.98
N ILE A 302 7.15 20.36 4.21
CA ILE A 302 7.09 21.24 5.37
C ILE A 302 8.51 21.69 5.73
N LEU A 303 8.72 23.00 5.74
CA LEU A 303 9.92 23.62 6.29
C LEU A 303 9.63 23.99 7.76
N ASN A 304 10.19 23.22 8.68
CA ASN A 304 9.87 23.28 10.10
C ASN A 304 10.93 24.05 10.90
N LYS A 305 10.63 24.33 12.18
CA LYS A 305 11.45 25.13 13.11
C LYS A 305 11.57 26.60 12.73
N TRP A 306 10.49 27.16 12.16
CA TRP A 306 10.40 28.57 11.82
C TRP A 306 10.66 29.50 13.01
N ASP A 307 10.30 29.08 14.22
CA ASP A 307 10.56 29.79 15.48
C ASP A 307 12.04 30.06 15.76
N LEU A 308 12.94 29.23 15.22
CA LEU A 308 14.39 29.39 15.37
C LEU A 308 14.99 30.32 14.31
N VAL A 309 14.22 30.64 13.27
CA VAL A 309 14.63 31.60 12.24
C VAL A 309 14.23 32.99 12.73
N LYS A 310 15.20 33.90 12.83
CA LYS A 310 14.93 35.32 13.15
C LYS A 310 14.68 36.06 11.83
N PRO A 311 13.43 36.28 11.39
CA PRO A 311 13.19 37.09 10.19
C PRO A 311 13.69 38.51 10.45
N GLY A 312 14.43 39.09 9.48
CA GLY A 312 14.74 40.51 9.49
C GLY A 312 13.48 41.37 9.27
N ARG A 313 13.65 42.65 8.93
CA ARG A 313 12.53 43.61 8.76
C ARG A 313 11.39 43.15 7.83
N ASN A 314 11.67 42.28 6.85
CA ASN A 314 10.67 41.81 5.88
C ASN A 314 10.46 40.28 5.94
N GLN A 315 9.54 39.84 6.80
CA GLN A 315 9.22 38.43 7.00
C GLN A 315 8.75 37.72 5.71
N LYS A 316 7.96 38.40 4.86
CA LYS A 316 7.43 37.81 3.62
C LYS A 316 8.54 37.46 2.63
N GLU A 317 9.51 38.36 2.49
CA GLU A 317 10.65 38.16 1.59
C GLU A 317 11.58 37.05 2.09
N ALA A 318 11.83 36.97 3.40
CA ALA A 318 12.58 35.89 4.01
C ALA A 318 11.91 34.52 3.75
N ILE A 319 10.59 34.44 3.90
CA ILE A 319 9.80 33.23 3.61
C ILE A 319 9.94 32.85 2.12
N ALA A 320 9.75 33.81 1.20
CA ALA A 320 9.85 33.57 -0.23
C ALA A 320 11.24 33.04 -0.63
N LYS A 321 12.30 33.64 -0.06
CA LYS A 321 13.69 33.22 -0.30
C LYS A 321 13.95 31.79 0.19
N LEU A 322 13.50 31.44 1.39
CA LEU A 322 13.67 30.10 1.96
C LEU A 322 12.89 29.04 1.18
N VAL A 323 11.65 29.36 0.78
CA VAL A 323 10.83 28.47 -0.06
C VAL A 323 11.49 28.28 -1.43
N GLY A 324 12.00 29.35 -2.04
CA GLY A 324 12.73 29.28 -3.31
C GLY A 324 13.95 28.38 -3.21
N ALA A 325 14.82 28.62 -2.22
CA ALA A 325 16.01 27.80 -1.99
C ALA A 325 15.69 26.32 -1.75
N ALA A 326 14.64 26.02 -0.99
CA ALA A 326 14.20 24.63 -0.79
C ALA A 326 13.70 23.98 -2.08
N ARG A 327 12.94 24.72 -2.91
CA ARG A 327 12.45 24.25 -4.21
C ARG A 327 13.58 23.96 -5.18
N ASP A 328 14.60 24.81 -5.24
CA ASP A 328 15.75 24.60 -6.11
C ASP A 328 16.50 23.31 -5.74
N GLN A 329 16.58 23.01 -4.44
CA GLN A 329 17.24 21.80 -3.96
C GLN A 329 16.42 20.51 -4.12
N ILE A 330 15.08 20.62 -4.19
CA ILE A 330 14.15 19.48 -4.37
C ILE A 330 13.34 19.69 -5.66
N PHE A 331 13.99 20.18 -6.72
CA PHE A 331 13.36 20.55 -7.99
C PHE A 331 12.61 19.41 -8.68
N PHE A 332 12.96 18.16 -8.37
CA PHE A 332 12.32 16.96 -8.91
C PHE A 332 10.99 16.59 -8.22
N LEU A 333 10.65 17.29 -7.13
CA LEU A 333 9.36 17.24 -6.44
C LEU A 333 8.61 18.57 -6.60
N ASP A 334 8.72 19.18 -7.79
CA ASP A 334 8.17 20.50 -8.15
C ASP A 334 6.66 20.67 -7.90
N TYR A 335 5.93 19.57 -8.00
CA TYR A 335 4.49 19.53 -7.77
C TYR A 335 4.10 19.67 -6.31
N ALA A 336 5.01 19.36 -5.38
CA ALA A 336 4.73 19.41 -3.96
C ALA A 336 4.69 20.87 -3.47
N PRO A 337 3.57 21.35 -2.90
CA PRO A 337 3.55 22.63 -2.25
C PRO A 337 4.48 22.64 -1.02
N VAL A 338 5.11 23.79 -0.79
CA VAL A 338 6.02 24.01 0.33
C VAL A 338 5.32 24.90 1.36
N LEU A 339 5.28 24.45 2.61
CA LEU A 339 4.66 25.17 3.72
C LEU A 339 5.71 25.40 4.82
N ILE A 340 5.82 26.62 5.33
CA ILE A 340 6.64 26.92 6.52
C ILE A 340 5.79 26.77 7.76
N THR A 341 6.30 26.06 8.77
CA THR A 341 5.63 25.86 10.06
C THR A 341 6.59 25.98 11.24
N SER A 342 6.06 26.28 12.42
CA SER A 342 6.69 25.91 13.68
C SER A 342 5.84 24.88 14.39
N SER A 343 6.32 23.64 14.44
CA SER A 343 5.65 22.58 15.20
C SER A 343 5.67 22.83 16.72
N LEU A 344 6.61 23.64 17.20
CA LEU A 344 6.75 23.96 18.63
C LEU A 344 5.70 24.97 19.08
N THR A 345 5.53 26.07 18.32
CA THR A 345 4.55 27.11 18.64
C THR A 345 3.16 26.82 18.06
N GLY A 346 3.07 25.87 17.12
CA GLY A 346 1.84 25.59 16.36
C GLY A 346 1.61 26.56 15.19
N GLU A 347 2.53 27.50 14.95
CA GLU A 347 2.41 28.49 13.88
C GLU A 347 2.30 27.78 12.51
N HIS A 348 1.27 28.16 11.77
CA HIS A 348 0.94 27.65 10.43
C HIS A 348 0.61 26.16 10.31
N VAL A 349 0.59 25.39 11.41
CA VAL A 349 0.17 23.97 11.38
C VAL A 349 -1.27 23.82 10.87
N GLY A 350 -2.17 24.77 11.20
CA GLY A 350 -3.54 24.78 10.67
C GLY A 350 -3.64 24.91 9.14
N LYS A 351 -2.66 25.54 8.49
CA LYS A 351 -2.62 25.70 7.02
C LYS A 351 -2.34 24.37 6.30
N LEU A 352 -1.76 23.38 6.99
CA LEU A 352 -1.52 22.04 6.45
C LEU A 352 -2.83 21.39 5.99
N PHE A 353 -3.87 21.44 6.82
CA PHE A 353 -5.15 20.81 6.47
C PHE A 353 -5.84 21.50 5.29
N ALA A 354 -5.82 22.83 5.24
CA ALA A 354 -6.33 23.57 4.09
C ALA A 354 -5.59 23.20 2.79
N LEU A 355 -4.29 22.91 2.90
CA LEU A 355 -3.49 22.44 1.77
C LEU A 355 -3.86 21.01 1.37
N ILE A 356 -4.07 20.10 2.32
CA ILE A 356 -4.57 18.74 2.04
C ILE A 356 -5.91 18.80 1.31
N GLU A 357 -6.85 19.64 1.75
CA GLU A 357 -8.13 19.82 1.05
C GLU A 357 -7.94 20.31 -0.39
N LYS A 358 -6.97 21.22 -0.62
CA LYS A 358 -6.66 21.72 -1.96
C LYS A 358 -6.14 20.58 -2.86
N ILE A 359 -5.33 19.68 -2.32
CA ILE A 359 -4.83 18.49 -3.04
C ILE A 359 -5.99 17.53 -3.34
N GLN A 360 -6.89 17.29 -2.40
CA GLN A 360 -8.09 16.47 -2.61
C GLN A 360 -8.95 17.02 -3.76
N ARG A 361 -9.21 18.34 -3.76
CA ARG A 361 -9.96 18.97 -4.85
C ARG A 361 -9.23 18.85 -6.19
N ALA A 362 -7.91 18.97 -6.21
CA ALA A 362 -7.10 18.81 -7.40
C ALA A 362 -7.13 17.36 -7.94
N ALA A 363 -7.20 16.36 -7.07
CA ALA A 363 -7.27 14.94 -7.45
C ALA A 363 -8.58 14.60 -8.16
N GLY A 364 -9.68 15.24 -7.74
CA GLY A 364 -10.99 15.11 -8.39
C GLY A 364 -11.11 15.80 -9.75
N GLN A 365 -10.13 16.59 -10.20
CA GLN A 365 -10.22 17.31 -11.47
C GLN A 365 -10.05 16.36 -12.67
N ARG A 366 -10.97 16.48 -13.63
CA ARG A 366 -10.93 15.79 -14.92
C ARG A 366 -10.67 16.77 -16.05
N VAL A 367 -9.72 16.44 -16.92
CA VAL A 367 -9.37 17.17 -18.13
C VAL A 367 -10.02 16.45 -19.31
N GLY A 368 -10.96 17.13 -19.98
CA GLY A 368 -11.62 16.58 -21.16
C GLY A 368 -10.60 16.24 -22.26
N THR A 369 -10.82 15.12 -22.97
CA THR A 369 -9.90 14.63 -24.01
C THR A 369 -9.62 15.68 -25.08
N GLY A 370 -10.63 16.45 -25.52
CA GLY A 370 -10.45 17.54 -26.47
C GLY A 370 -9.51 18.65 -25.99
N VAL A 371 -9.64 19.06 -24.72
CA VAL A 371 -8.76 20.08 -24.10
C VAL A 371 -7.33 19.56 -24.01
N LEU A 372 -7.15 18.32 -23.51
CA LEU A 372 -5.85 17.67 -23.39
C LEU A 372 -5.13 17.53 -24.74
N ASN A 373 -5.85 17.10 -25.79
CA ASN A 373 -5.26 16.95 -27.12
C ASN A 373 -4.83 18.29 -27.72
N ARG A 374 -5.61 19.36 -27.54
CA ARG A 374 -5.21 20.70 -27.98
C ARG A 374 -3.97 21.20 -27.25
N LEU A 375 -3.95 21.02 -25.92
CA LEU A 375 -2.83 21.41 -25.08
C LEU A 375 -1.53 20.69 -25.49
N LEU A 376 -1.58 19.37 -25.69
CA LEU A 376 -0.40 18.60 -26.08
C LEU A 376 0.05 18.90 -27.52
N ARG A 377 -0.87 19.20 -28.45
CA ARG A 377 -0.49 19.66 -29.80
C ARG A 377 0.31 20.96 -29.73
N GLN A 378 -0.16 21.94 -28.97
CA GLN A 378 0.57 23.19 -28.74
C GLN A 378 1.96 22.94 -28.15
N ALA A 379 2.09 22.00 -27.21
CA ALA A 379 3.40 21.62 -26.65
C ALA A 379 4.34 21.05 -27.72
N PHE A 380 3.85 20.14 -28.56
CA PHE A 380 4.64 19.53 -29.63
C PHE A 380 5.02 20.52 -30.75
N GLU A 381 4.17 21.53 -31.01
CA GLU A 381 4.46 22.61 -31.95
C GLU A 381 5.48 23.60 -31.40
N ALA A 382 5.32 24.02 -30.14
CA ALA A 382 6.21 24.99 -29.49
C ALA A 382 7.61 24.43 -29.25
N ASN A 383 7.72 23.15 -28.92
CA ASN A 383 9.01 22.48 -28.74
C ASN A 383 8.96 21.06 -29.33
N PRO A 384 9.33 20.89 -30.61
CA PRO A 384 9.30 19.59 -31.27
C PRO A 384 10.17 18.54 -30.54
N PRO A 385 9.72 17.28 -30.44
CA PRO A 385 10.51 16.23 -29.81
C PRO A 385 11.86 16.01 -30.54
N PRO A 386 12.94 15.73 -29.80
CA PRO A 386 14.23 15.41 -30.41
C PRO A 386 14.13 14.14 -31.27
N THR A 387 14.93 14.08 -32.33
CA THR A 387 15.04 12.88 -33.15
C THR A 387 15.92 11.86 -32.44
N ILE A 388 15.41 10.64 -32.22
CA ILE A 388 16.15 9.52 -31.64
C ILE A 388 16.17 8.39 -32.66
N ARG A 389 17.37 7.89 -33.02
CA ARG A 389 17.55 6.83 -34.03
C ARG A 389 16.80 7.13 -35.35
N ALA A 390 17.00 8.35 -35.87
CA ALA A 390 16.36 8.88 -37.09
C ALA A 390 14.81 8.95 -37.05
N ARG A 391 14.17 8.74 -35.89
CA ARG A 391 12.71 8.81 -35.73
C ARG A 391 12.35 9.89 -34.71
N ARG A 392 11.31 10.67 -35.01
CA ARG A 392 10.70 11.60 -34.05
C ARG A 392 9.50 10.97 -33.37
N LEU A 393 9.31 11.29 -32.09
CA LEU A 393 8.09 10.96 -31.36
C LEU A 393 6.91 11.63 -32.06
N LYS A 394 5.85 10.86 -32.35
CA LYS A 394 4.60 11.36 -32.90
C LYS A 394 3.49 11.03 -31.92
N LEU A 395 2.79 12.06 -31.45
CA LEU A 395 1.57 11.92 -30.65
C LEU A 395 0.37 11.83 -31.59
N PHE A 396 -0.43 10.77 -31.46
CA PHE A 396 -1.67 10.62 -32.22
C PHE A 396 -2.85 11.24 -31.48
N TYR A 397 -3.02 10.83 -30.22
CA TYR A 397 -4.01 11.39 -29.32
C TYR A 397 -3.64 11.05 -27.87
N ALA A 398 -4.27 11.73 -26.92
CA ALA A 398 -4.16 11.45 -25.50
C ALA A 398 -5.54 11.44 -24.83
N ALA A 399 -5.65 10.72 -23.72
CA ALA A 399 -6.84 10.73 -22.87
C ALA A 399 -6.43 10.62 -21.39
N GLN A 400 -7.22 11.21 -20.50
CA GLN A 400 -7.07 10.94 -19.07
C GLN A 400 -7.66 9.56 -18.76
N SER A 401 -6.90 8.72 -18.06
CA SER A 401 -7.39 7.46 -17.51
C SER A 401 -8.54 7.74 -16.55
N LYS A 402 -9.56 6.87 -16.52
CA LYS A 402 -10.64 6.97 -15.52
C LYS A 402 -10.12 6.82 -14.10
N GLY A 403 -8.90 6.30 -13.95
CA GLY A 403 -8.28 6.10 -12.67
C GLY A 403 -8.91 4.94 -11.89
N LYS A 404 -8.62 4.86 -10.59
CA LYS A 404 -9.14 3.91 -9.63
C LYS A 404 -10.07 4.69 -8.72
N GLU A 405 -11.36 4.36 -8.72
CA GLU A 405 -12.38 5.09 -7.96
C GLU A 405 -12.09 5.07 -6.44
N ASP A 406 -11.32 4.07 -5.98
CA ASP A 406 -11.06 3.81 -4.56
C ASP A 406 -9.78 4.48 -4.01
N GLN A 407 -9.13 5.39 -4.74
CA GLN A 407 -7.94 6.11 -4.25
C GLN A 407 -8.25 7.58 -3.89
N PRO A 408 -8.14 7.98 -2.61
CA PRO A 408 -8.61 9.30 -2.15
C PRO A 408 -7.81 10.49 -2.72
N LEU A 409 -6.56 10.28 -3.12
CA LEU A 409 -5.70 11.29 -3.75
C LEU A 409 -5.09 10.80 -5.06
N GLN A 410 -5.92 10.26 -5.95
CA GLN A 410 -5.41 9.70 -7.18
C GLN A 410 -4.67 10.74 -8.05
N PRO A 411 -3.40 10.50 -8.42
CA PRO A 411 -2.70 11.35 -9.37
C PRO A 411 -3.39 11.35 -10.76
N PRO A 412 -3.42 12.50 -11.47
CA PRO A 412 -3.90 12.53 -12.85
C PRO A 412 -3.00 11.67 -13.75
N GLU A 413 -3.58 10.61 -14.29
CA GLU A 413 -2.94 9.70 -15.24
C GLU A 413 -3.42 9.99 -16.66
N PHE A 414 -2.49 10.34 -17.55
CA PHE A 414 -2.75 10.57 -18.96
C PHE A 414 -2.12 9.47 -19.81
N VAL A 415 -2.93 8.83 -20.64
CA VAL A 415 -2.50 7.83 -21.61
C VAL A 415 -2.24 8.53 -22.94
N LEU A 416 -0.99 8.51 -23.40
CA LEU A 416 -0.53 9.11 -24.64
C LEU A 416 -0.31 8.01 -25.69
N PHE A 417 -1.07 8.07 -26.78
CA PHE A 417 -0.94 7.13 -27.88
C PHE A 417 0.10 7.66 -28.87
N VAL A 418 1.23 6.96 -28.94
CA VAL A 418 2.41 7.40 -29.70
C VAL A 418 2.86 6.35 -30.71
N ASN A 419 3.74 6.75 -31.62
CA ASN A 419 4.33 5.86 -32.62
C ASN A 419 5.30 4.83 -32.02
N ASP A 420 6.12 5.23 -31.06
CA ASP A 420 7.05 4.34 -30.36
C ASP A 420 7.33 4.91 -28.96
N PRO A 421 6.87 4.24 -27.88
CA PRO A 421 7.08 4.70 -26.51
C PRO A 421 8.54 4.96 -26.15
N ARG A 422 9.49 4.28 -26.78
CA ARG A 422 10.93 4.40 -26.50
C ARG A 422 11.53 5.72 -26.98
N LEU A 423 10.78 6.52 -27.74
CA LEU A 423 11.22 7.83 -28.24
C LEU A 423 10.95 8.97 -27.24
N LEU A 424 10.21 8.73 -26.16
CA LEU A 424 10.03 9.73 -25.09
C LEU A 424 11.15 9.60 -24.06
N ASN A 425 12.02 10.60 -23.98
CA ASN A 425 13.06 10.67 -22.95
C ASN A 425 12.56 11.46 -21.72
N GLN A 426 13.25 11.30 -20.58
CA GLN A 426 12.85 11.92 -19.31
C GLN A 426 12.79 13.46 -19.39
N THR A 427 13.69 14.09 -20.16
CA THR A 427 13.71 15.54 -20.34
C THR A 427 12.44 16.04 -21.01
N TYR A 428 12.01 15.36 -22.08
CA TYR A 428 10.79 15.70 -22.79
C TYR A 428 9.54 15.32 -21.97
N THR A 429 9.58 14.24 -21.18
CA THR A 429 8.53 13.93 -20.19
C THR A 429 8.33 15.08 -19.23
N ARG A 430 9.40 15.61 -18.61
CA ARG A 430 9.32 16.77 -17.70
C ARG A 430 8.80 18.02 -18.40
N TYR A 431 9.20 18.23 -19.65
CA TYR A 431 8.66 19.33 -20.46
C TYR A 431 7.13 19.21 -20.63
N LEU A 432 6.62 18.03 -21.00
CA LEU A 432 5.19 17.80 -21.16
C LEU A 432 4.45 17.94 -19.82
N GLU A 433 4.98 17.40 -18.73
CA GLU A 433 4.43 17.57 -17.38
C GLU A 433 4.33 19.06 -17.01
N ALA A 434 5.42 19.83 -17.18
CA ALA A 434 5.44 21.26 -16.90
C ALA A 434 4.44 22.03 -17.78
N PHE A 435 4.29 21.64 -19.05
CA PHE A 435 3.32 22.25 -19.96
C PHE A 435 1.88 21.97 -19.51
N ILE A 436 1.57 20.72 -19.10
CA ILE A 436 0.27 20.37 -18.53
C ILE A 436 0.00 21.17 -17.26
N ARG A 437 0.99 21.29 -16.37
CA ARG A 437 0.87 22.03 -15.10
C ARG A 437 0.55 23.50 -15.27
N ARG A 438 1.01 24.15 -16.34
CA ARG A 438 0.67 25.56 -16.60
C ARG A 438 -0.83 25.78 -16.79
N ALA A 439 -1.52 24.84 -17.45
CA ALA A 439 -2.96 24.89 -17.65
C ALA A 439 -3.74 24.27 -16.48
N HIS A 440 -3.21 23.18 -15.92
CA HIS A 440 -3.82 22.41 -14.84
C HIS A 440 -2.78 22.14 -13.74
N PRO A 441 -2.70 22.99 -12.70
CA PRO A 441 -1.58 22.96 -11.74
C PRO A 441 -1.38 21.63 -11.01
N PHE A 442 -2.46 20.89 -10.73
CA PHE A 442 -2.45 19.64 -9.96
C PHE A 442 -1.54 19.72 -8.73
N THR A 443 -1.74 20.77 -7.93
CA THR A 443 -0.88 21.05 -6.76
C THR A 443 -0.88 19.85 -5.82
N GLY A 444 0.32 19.42 -5.43
CA GLY A 444 0.55 18.29 -4.53
C GLY A 444 0.42 16.91 -5.17
N LEU A 445 0.07 16.83 -6.45
CA LEU A 445 -0.09 15.56 -7.18
C LEU A 445 0.96 15.42 -8.28
N PRO A 446 1.64 14.27 -8.38
CA PRO A 446 2.43 13.96 -9.57
C PRO A 446 1.50 13.81 -10.79
N ILE A 447 2.03 14.03 -11.98
CA ILE A 447 1.32 13.69 -13.23
C ILE A 447 1.93 12.38 -13.73
N ILE A 448 1.08 11.42 -14.08
CA ILE A 448 1.52 10.13 -14.62
C ILE A 448 1.27 10.14 -16.12
N LEU A 449 2.31 9.94 -16.92
CA LEU A 449 2.20 9.81 -18.37
C LEU A 449 2.44 8.35 -18.76
N GLU A 450 1.38 7.64 -19.12
CA GLU A 450 1.46 6.27 -19.65
C GLU A 450 1.55 6.34 -21.18
N LEU A 451 2.53 5.66 -21.78
CA LEU A 451 2.67 5.62 -23.24
C LEU A 451 2.14 4.31 -23.79
N ARG A 452 1.28 4.39 -24.80
CA ARG A 452 0.81 3.21 -25.53
C ARG A 452 1.16 3.32 -27.01
N PRO A 453 1.72 2.26 -27.63
CA PRO A 453 1.85 2.22 -29.07
C PRO A 453 0.47 2.17 -29.69
N ARG A 454 0.25 2.93 -30.76
CA ARG A 454 -0.98 2.78 -31.54
C ARG A 454 -0.95 1.40 -32.21
N ALA A 455 -1.95 0.56 -31.90
CA ALA A 455 -2.16 -0.68 -32.66
C ALA A 455 -2.32 -0.32 -34.14
N LYS A 456 -1.53 -0.95 -35.02
CA LYS A 456 -1.77 -0.85 -36.46
C LYS A 456 -3.17 -1.38 -36.69
N SER A 457 -4.12 -0.52 -37.05
CA SER A 457 -5.41 -0.97 -37.57
C SER A 457 -5.09 -1.89 -38.75
N ALA A 458 -5.50 -3.15 -38.68
CA ALA A 458 -5.50 -4.02 -39.85
C ALA A 458 -6.29 -3.29 -40.93
N THR A 459 -5.62 -2.87 -42.00
CA THR A 459 -6.26 -2.30 -43.17
C THR A 459 -7.30 -3.32 -43.65
N PRO A 460 -8.57 -2.94 -43.90
CA PRO A 460 -9.50 -3.86 -44.53
C PRO A 460 -8.88 -4.23 -45.88
N ALA A 461 -8.65 -5.53 -46.11
CA ALA A 461 -8.16 -6.00 -47.39
C ALA A 461 -9.06 -5.42 -48.48
N SER A 462 -8.48 -4.62 -49.37
CA SER A 462 -9.19 -4.09 -50.53
C SER A 462 -9.80 -5.26 -51.28
N ARG A 463 -11.13 -5.31 -51.37
CA ARG A 463 -11.83 -6.08 -52.40
C ARG A 463 -11.39 -5.51 -53.75
N ARG A 464 -10.29 -6.03 -54.30
CA ARG A 464 -10.00 -5.91 -55.73
C ARG A 464 -10.97 -6.84 -56.42
N GLY A 465 -11.91 -6.24 -57.14
CA GLY A 465 -12.90 -6.94 -57.94
C GLY A 465 -12.24 -7.85 -58.97
N ARG A 466 -12.80 -9.04 -59.11
CA ARG A 466 -12.74 -9.79 -60.37
C ARG A 466 -13.81 -9.18 -61.28
N LYS A 467 -13.37 -8.53 -62.35
CA LYS A 467 -14.08 -8.58 -63.62
C LYS A 467 -13.63 -9.85 -64.33
#